data_AF-A0A3M2MHU2-F1
#
_entry.id   AF-A0A3M2MHU2-F1
#
_cell.length_a   1.000
_cell.length_b   1.000
_cell.length_c   1.000
_cell.angle_alpha   90.00
_cell.angle_beta   90.00
_cell.angle_gamma   90.00
#
_symmetry.space_group_name_H-M   'P 1'
#
loop_
_entity.id
_entity.type
_entity.pdbx_description
1 polymer ?
#
loop_
_entity_poly.entity_id
_entity_poly.type
_entity_poly.pdbx_seq_one_letter_code
_entity_poly.pdbx_strand_id
1 'polypeptide(L)'
;MSTSSASSSSPRSRVSRASRGRSPVRSSTSSTTAHAPSAATRRGSSQVGTSTREVAVTRRGSFGVRAVLRRGAAVVSLLAAAPLLAACGDGAVQVPAPKPDAATVKLCQGLQLPARLRGLKRRDTTPESPLTAAWGDPAIALRCGVPLPSTYRMDEQLMEVNGLKWHGYPHDRPITWTVLGRQAYVEVTIPPKYAPPGDTLIEIGQAVSATIPAKPENQI
;
A
#
# COMPACT_ATOMS: atom_id res chain seq x y z
N MET A 1 23.37 46.90 51.31
CA MET A 1 23.98 45.59 51.05
C MET A 1 23.95 45.38 49.54
N SER A 2 24.77 46.08 48.77
CA SER A 2 26.19 45.80 48.47
C SER A 2 26.37 44.51 47.65
N THR A 3 26.49 44.75 46.34
CA THR A 3 27.15 44.00 45.25
C THR A 3 27.99 42.77 45.60
N SER A 4 27.94 41.73 44.74
CA SER A 4 29.16 41.08 44.22
C SER A 4 28.90 40.28 42.94
N SER A 5 29.87 40.42 42.03
CA SER A 5 29.91 39.99 40.64
C SER A 5 30.85 38.77 40.45
N ALA A 6 30.81 38.21 39.24
CA ALA A 6 31.85 37.38 38.59
C ALA A 6 31.97 35.91 39.10
N SER A 7 32.39 34.90 38.33
CA SER A 7 33.25 34.90 37.15
C SER A 7 32.95 33.71 36.21
N SER A 8 33.14 34.00 34.94
CA SER A 8 33.34 33.10 33.80
C SER A 8 34.50 32.11 33.98
N SER A 9 34.37 30.90 33.43
CA SER A 9 35.49 30.01 33.10
C SER A 9 35.08 28.97 32.05
N SER A 10 35.43 29.22 30.79
CA SER A 10 35.51 28.19 29.75
C SER A 10 36.89 27.54 29.76
N PRO A 11 37.02 26.24 29.46
CA PRO A 11 38.24 25.70 28.90
C PRO A 11 38.03 25.13 27.49
N ARG A 12 38.78 25.75 26.59
CA ARG A 12 39.34 25.32 25.30
C ARG A 12 39.41 23.80 25.03
N SER A 13 38.92 23.46 23.85
CA SER A 13 39.68 22.85 22.74
C SER A 13 40.57 21.63 23.05
N ARG A 14 40.09 20.42 22.67
CA ARG A 14 40.95 19.37 22.13
C ARG A 14 40.38 18.82 20.83
N VAL A 15 40.98 19.28 19.73
CA VAL A 15 40.86 18.66 18.41
C VAL A 15 41.78 17.45 18.42
N SER A 16 41.23 16.25 18.53
CA SER A 16 41.96 15.01 18.25
C SER A 16 41.85 14.67 16.78
N ARG A 17 42.93 14.96 16.06
CA ARG A 17 43.20 14.54 14.68
C ARG A 17 43.98 13.22 14.74
N ALA A 18 43.57 12.25 13.90
CA ALA A 18 44.20 10.96 13.54
C ALA A 18 43.19 9.83 13.80
N SER A 19 42.94 8.89 12.90
CA SER A 19 43.82 8.33 11.88
C SER A 19 42.97 7.72 10.75
N ARG A 20 43.45 7.89 9.52
CA ARG A 20 42.92 7.22 8.33
C ARG A 20 43.36 5.75 8.38
N GLY A 21 42.50 4.88 8.89
CA GLY A 21 42.65 3.43 8.77
C GLY A 21 42.05 2.94 7.46
N ARG A 22 42.84 2.97 6.39
CA ARG A 22 42.51 2.39 5.09
C ARG A 22 42.79 0.89 5.17
N SER A 23 41.77 0.09 5.48
CA SER A 23 41.87 -1.37 5.39
C SER A 23 41.51 -1.86 3.99
N PRO A 24 42.12 -2.97 3.53
CA PRO A 24 42.15 -3.34 2.11
C PRO A 24 40.85 -3.99 1.65
N VAL A 25 40.46 -3.64 0.44
CA VAL A 25 39.49 -4.34 -0.38
C VAL A 25 39.96 -5.79 -0.55
N ARG A 26 39.30 -6.73 0.11
CA ARG A 26 39.46 -8.16 -0.17
C ARG A 26 38.53 -8.51 -1.32
N SER A 27 39.06 -8.42 -2.53
CA SER A 27 38.48 -8.98 -3.75
C SER A 27 38.39 -10.50 -3.62
N SER A 28 37.21 -11.01 -3.31
CA SER A 28 36.87 -12.43 -3.48
C SER A 28 36.41 -12.66 -4.92
N THR A 29 37.33 -13.13 -5.73
CA THR A 29 37.13 -13.72 -7.05
C THR A 29 36.40 -15.05 -6.97
N SER A 30 35.44 -15.21 -7.90
CA SER A 30 35.05 -16.43 -8.63
C SER A 30 34.47 -17.65 -7.88
N SER A 31 33.18 -17.88 -8.12
CA SER A 31 32.68 -19.20 -8.55
C SER A 31 31.38 -19.01 -9.35
N THR A 32 31.54 -18.78 -10.66
CA THR A 32 30.45 -18.81 -11.64
C THR A 32 30.11 -20.26 -11.93
N THR A 33 29.05 -20.79 -11.30
CA THR A 33 28.46 -22.06 -11.71
C THR A 33 27.44 -21.76 -12.81
N ALA A 34 27.83 -22.06 -14.05
CA ALA A 34 26.94 -22.05 -15.20
C ALA A 34 25.94 -23.21 -15.06
N HIS A 35 24.65 -22.90 -14.95
CA HIS A 35 23.58 -23.86 -15.20
C HIS A 35 23.07 -23.70 -16.63
N ALA A 36 23.25 -24.77 -17.40
CA ALA A 36 22.78 -24.92 -18.76
C ALA A 36 21.23 -24.90 -18.83
N PRO A 37 20.66 -24.45 -19.95
CA PRO A 37 19.21 -24.40 -20.15
C PRO A 37 18.68 -25.75 -20.63
N SER A 38 17.74 -26.33 -19.88
CA SER A 38 16.91 -27.43 -20.39
C SER A 38 15.80 -26.87 -21.27
N ALA A 39 16.03 -26.95 -22.58
CA ALA A 39 14.99 -26.82 -23.59
C ALA A 39 14.06 -28.05 -23.53
N ALA A 40 12.77 -27.82 -23.32
CA ALA A 40 11.74 -28.82 -23.58
C ALA A 40 10.67 -28.22 -24.48
N THR A 41 10.74 -28.64 -25.74
CA THR A 41 9.80 -28.34 -26.82
C THR A 41 8.51 -29.16 -26.66
N ARG A 42 7.35 -28.50 -26.66
CA ARG A 42 6.03 -29.04 -27.05
C ARG A 42 5.24 -27.83 -27.54
N ARG A 43 5.13 -27.53 -28.84
CA ARG A 43 4.52 -28.25 -29.97
C ARG A 43 3.08 -28.70 -29.68
N GLY A 44 2.14 -27.93 -30.24
CA GLY A 44 0.79 -28.33 -30.61
C GLY A 44 -0.29 -28.07 -29.54
N SER A 45 -1.51 -27.67 -29.86
CA SER A 45 -2.14 -27.35 -31.15
C SER A 45 -3.44 -26.61 -30.83
N SER A 46 -3.85 -25.76 -31.76
CA SER A 46 -5.20 -25.27 -32.02
C SER A 46 -6.32 -26.10 -31.41
N GLN A 47 -7.34 -25.44 -30.85
CA GLN A 47 -8.71 -25.68 -31.28
C GLN A 47 -9.61 -24.49 -30.94
N VAL A 48 -9.95 -23.78 -32.01
CA VAL A 48 -11.18 -23.00 -32.18
C VAL A 48 -12.36 -23.95 -32.02
N GLY A 49 -13.38 -23.54 -31.26
CA GLY A 49 -14.57 -24.34 -31.02
C GLY A 49 -15.74 -23.49 -30.53
N THR A 50 -16.22 -22.59 -31.39
CA THR A 50 -17.59 -22.06 -31.31
C THR A 50 -18.57 -23.22 -31.42
N SER A 51 -19.29 -23.54 -30.35
CA SER A 51 -20.42 -24.47 -30.39
C SER A 51 -21.65 -23.79 -29.81
N THR A 52 -22.25 -22.94 -30.63
CA THR A 52 -23.66 -22.58 -30.58
C THR A 52 -24.48 -23.87 -30.63
N ARG A 53 -25.28 -24.15 -29.61
CA ARG A 53 -26.38 -25.11 -29.69
C ARG A 53 -27.66 -24.43 -29.27
N GLU A 54 -28.37 -23.94 -30.28
CA GLU A 54 -29.83 -23.81 -30.25
C GLU A 54 -30.44 -25.17 -29.91
N VAL A 55 -31.30 -25.19 -28.90
CA VAL A 55 -32.26 -26.27 -28.69
C VAL A 55 -33.65 -25.66 -28.78
N ALA A 56 -34.20 -25.69 -29.99
CA ALA A 56 -35.62 -25.54 -30.21
C ALA A 56 -36.31 -26.85 -29.80
N VAL A 57 -37.13 -26.80 -28.74
CA VAL A 57 -38.12 -27.84 -28.46
C VAL A 57 -39.49 -27.19 -28.44
N THR A 58 -40.20 -27.44 -29.53
CA THR A 58 -41.65 -27.31 -29.66
C THR A 58 -42.32 -28.34 -28.75
N ARG A 59 -43.25 -27.91 -27.90
CA ARG A 59 -44.39 -28.76 -27.51
C ARG A 59 -45.65 -27.96 -27.26
N ARG A 60 -46.64 -28.36 -28.05
CA ARG A 60 -48.03 -27.93 -28.15
C ARG A 60 -48.81 -28.60 -27.02
N GLY A 61 -49.70 -27.89 -26.33
CA GLY A 61 -50.56 -28.47 -25.29
C GLY A 61 -51.47 -27.45 -24.64
N SER A 62 -52.67 -27.30 -25.19
CA SER A 62 -53.78 -26.47 -24.74
C SER A 62 -54.54 -27.12 -23.56
N PHE A 63 -55.45 -26.33 -22.97
CA PHE A 63 -56.55 -26.66 -22.03
C PHE A 63 -56.32 -26.38 -20.54
N GLY A 64 -57.14 -25.48 -19.99
CA GLY A 64 -57.30 -25.31 -18.54
C GLY A 64 -57.85 -23.95 -18.13
N VAL A 65 -59.10 -23.67 -18.46
CA VAL A 65 -59.86 -22.48 -18.07
C VAL A 65 -60.03 -22.41 -16.54
N ARG A 66 -59.54 -21.36 -15.87
CA ARG A 66 -60.17 -20.77 -14.66
C ARG A 66 -59.88 -19.27 -14.59
N ALA A 67 -60.88 -18.49 -14.98
CA ALA A 67 -60.94 -17.07 -14.72
C ALA A 67 -61.08 -16.82 -13.20
N VAL A 68 -60.16 -16.05 -12.63
CA VAL A 68 -60.42 -15.30 -11.39
C VAL A 68 -60.07 -13.85 -11.68
N LEU A 69 -61.13 -13.04 -11.82
CA LEU A 69 -61.06 -11.60 -11.86
C LEU A 69 -60.31 -11.08 -10.62
N ARG A 70 -59.17 -10.42 -10.83
CA ARG A 70 -58.66 -9.43 -9.89
C ARG A 70 -58.60 -8.09 -10.61
N ARG A 71 -59.63 -7.28 -10.35
CA ARG A 71 -59.64 -5.84 -10.60
C ARG A 71 -58.52 -5.23 -9.74
N GLY A 72 -57.51 -4.68 -10.40
CA GLY A 72 -56.48 -3.85 -9.82
C GLY A 72 -55.91 -2.98 -10.93
N ALA A 73 -56.46 -1.78 -11.05
CA ALA A 73 -56.10 -0.81 -12.06
C ALA A 73 -54.62 -0.42 -11.99
N ALA A 74 -54.07 -0.14 -13.17
CA ALA A 74 -52.74 0.36 -13.43
C ALA A 74 -52.37 1.58 -12.58
N VAL A 75 -51.10 1.68 -12.14
CA VAL A 75 -50.15 2.69 -12.62
C VAL A 75 -48.75 2.07 -12.52
N VAL A 76 -48.18 1.75 -13.69
CA VAL A 76 -46.76 1.45 -13.85
C VAL A 76 -46.02 2.78 -13.80
N SER A 77 -45.55 3.17 -12.61
CA SER A 77 -44.56 4.24 -12.50
C SER A 77 -43.17 3.61 -12.70
N LEU A 78 -42.79 3.47 -13.97
CA LEU A 78 -41.40 3.28 -14.37
C LEU A 78 -40.64 4.57 -14.00
N LEU A 79 -40.19 4.69 -12.75
CA LEU A 79 -39.09 5.59 -12.46
C LEU A 79 -37.85 4.96 -13.09
N ALA A 80 -37.59 5.37 -14.33
CA ALA A 80 -36.28 5.24 -14.95
C ALA A 80 -35.29 6.03 -14.08
N ALA A 81 -34.73 5.36 -13.08
CA ALA A 81 -33.53 5.83 -12.41
C ALA A 81 -32.41 5.75 -13.46
N ALA A 82 -32.16 6.88 -14.11
CA ALA A 82 -31.01 7.07 -14.97
C ALA A 82 -29.76 6.66 -14.18
N PRO A 83 -28.94 5.69 -14.66
CA PRO A 83 -27.65 5.43 -14.05
C PRO A 83 -26.83 6.70 -14.24
N LEU A 84 -26.60 7.42 -13.15
CA LEU A 84 -25.76 8.59 -13.13
C LEU A 84 -24.34 8.17 -13.54
N LEU A 85 -24.00 8.62 -14.76
CA LEU A 85 -22.70 9.07 -15.23
C LEU A 85 -21.48 8.18 -14.94
N ALA A 86 -20.85 7.79 -16.06
CA ALA A 86 -19.42 7.47 -16.12
C ALA A 86 -18.61 8.52 -15.33
N ALA A 87 -18.09 8.14 -14.17
CA ALA A 87 -17.08 8.89 -13.47
C ALA A 87 -15.74 8.73 -14.21
N CYS A 88 -15.55 9.53 -15.27
CA CYS A 88 -14.22 9.77 -15.80
C CYS A 88 -13.39 10.41 -14.69
N GLY A 89 -12.26 9.79 -14.39
CA GLY A 89 -11.53 9.96 -13.14
C GLY A 89 -10.96 11.35 -12.97
N ASP A 90 -11.43 12.05 -11.93
CA ASP A 90 -10.71 13.06 -11.17
C ASP A 90 -11.33 13.27 -9.77
N GLY A 91 -12.02 12.24 -9.26
CA GLY A 91 -12.54 12.25 -7.89
C GLY A 91 -11.44 12.04 -6.86
N ALA A 92 -11.67 12.60 -5.66
CA ALA A 92 -10.87 12.31 -4.48
C ALA A 92 -10.88 10.81 -4.18
N VAL A 93 -9.72 10.27 -3.83
CA VAL A 93 -9.52 8.85 -3.53
C VAL A 93 -10.07 8.57 -2.15
N GLN A 94 -10.94 7.56 -2.02
CA GLN A 94 -11.47 7.16 -0.73
C GLN A 94 -10.36 6.47 0.09
N VAL A 95 -9.88 7.16 1.12
CA VAL A 95 -8.83 6.66 2.02
C VAL A 95 -9.29 6.90 3.46
N PRO A 96 -9.78 5.87 4.17
CA PRO A 96 -10.26 6.03 5.53
C PRO A 96 -9.16 6.55 6.46
N ALA A 97 -9.36 7.74 7.04
CA ALA A 97 -8.39 8.32 7.96
C ALA A 97 -8.32 7.49 9.26
N PRO A 98 -7.12 7.06 9.69
CA PRO A 98 -6.95 6.41 10.99
C PRO A 98 -7.20 7.40 12.14
N LYS A 99 -7.45 6.87 13.34
CA LYS A 99 -7.69 7.64 14.57
C LYS A 99 -6.73 7.19 15.68
N PRO A 100 -5.42 7.45 15.55
CA PRO A 100 -4.45 7.05 16.57
C PRO A 100 -4.42 8.06 17.73
N ASP A 101 -3.61 7.77 18.75
CA ASP A 101 -3.36 8.68 19.86
C ASP A 101 -2.58 9.94 19.42
N ALA A 102 -2.55 10.96 20.29
CA ALA A 102 -1.96 12.26 19.99
C ALA A 102 -0.45 12.21 19.69
N ALA A 103 0.31 11.30 20.31
CA ALA A 103 1.73 11.18 20.04
C ALA A 103 1.97 10.61 18.64
N THR A 104 1.20 9.58 18.27
CA THR A 104 1.21 9.00 16.91
C THR A 104 0.77 10.02 15.86
N VAL A 105 -0.28 10.83 16.13
CA VAL A 105 -0.70 11.92 15.22
C VAL A 105 0.46 12.88 14.95
N LYS A 106 1.18 13.29 16.00
CA LYS A 106 2.32 14.22 15.87
C LYS A 106 3.45 13.64 15.02
N LEU A 107 3.77 12.35 15.18
CA LEU A 107 4.76 11.65 14.35
C LEU A 107 4.32 11.62 12.88
N CYS A 108 3.06 11.27 12.62
CA CYS A 108 2.51 11.19 11.27
C CYS A 108 2.41 12.54 10.56
N GLN A 109 2.07 13.61 11.29
CA GLN A 109 2.08 14.98 10.75
C GLN A 109 3.48 15.44 10.34
N GLY A 110 4.54 14.89 10.96
CA GLY A 110 5.92 15.16 10.57
C GLY A 110 6.39 14.39 9.33
N LEU A 111 5.55 13.52 8.74
CA LEU A 111 5.94 12.67 7.63
C LEU A 111 6.04 13.49 6.35
N GLN A 112 7.26 13.76 5.89
CA GLN A 112 7.52 14.51 4.67
C GLN A 112 7.35 13.60 3.45
N LEU A 113 6.10 13.40 3.05
CA LEU A 113 5.74 12.58 1.90
C LEU A 113 6.03 13.31 0.58
N PRO A 114 6.50 12.59 -0.45
CA PRO A 114 6.89 13.24 -1.69
C PRO A 114 5.67 13.77 -2.46
N ALA A 115 5.88 14.87 -3.20
CA ALA A 115 4.86 15.45 -4.06
C ALA A 115 4.52 14.54 -5.25
N ARG A 116 5.49 13.71 -5.67
CA ARG A 116 5.32 12.65 -6.65
C ARG A 116 5.88 11.36 -6.08
N LEU A 117 5.16 10.26 -6.26
CA LEU A 117 5.61 8.92 -5.88
C LEU A 117 5.77 8.11 -7.15
N ARG A 118 6.96 7.59 -7.44
CA ARG A 118 7.22 6.89 -8.71
C ARG A 118 6.85 7.71 -9.97
N GLY A 119 6.95 9.04 -9.89
CA GLY A 119 6.52 9.96 -10.94
C GLY A 119 5.00 10.23 -11.00
N LEU A 120 4.19 9.50 -10.23
CA LEU A 120 2.75 9.67 -10.11
C LEU A 120 2.44 10.93 -9.30
N LYS A 121 1.48 11.73 -9.79
CA LYS A 121 1.03 12.96 -9.12
C LYS A 121 0.23 12.61 -7.86
N ARG A 122 0.34 13.46 -6.83
CA ARG A 122 -0.54 13.45 -5.65
C ARG A 122 -2.02 13.55 -6.07
N ARG A 123 -2.89 12.92 -5.31
CA ARG A 123 -4.35 12.96 -5.43
C ARG A 123 -4.95 13.40 -4.09
N ASP A 124 -6.09 14.07 -4.15
CA ASP A 124 -6.87 14.37 -2.96
C ASP A 124 -7.45 13.08 -2.36
N THR A 125 -7.60 13.06 -1.03
CA THR A 125 -8.20 11.94 -0.31
C THR A 125 -9.50 12.36 0.35
N THR A 126 -10.48 11.46 0.37
CA THR A 126 -11.72 11.61 1.14
C THR A 126 -11.77 10.57 2.24
N PRO A 127 -12.04 10.97 3.50
CA PRO A 127 -12.04 12.36 3.98
C PRO A 127 -10.65 13.00 3.89
N GLU A 128 -10.60 14.33 3.83
CA GLU A 128 -9.32 15.06 3.93
C GLU A 128 -8.71 14.82 5.30
N SER A 129 -7.43 14.44 5.34
CA SER A 129 -6.71 14.18 6.58
C SER A 129 -5.20 14.37 6.39
N PRO A 130 -4.49 14.93 7.39
CA PRO A 130 -3.02 14.97 7.36
C PRO A 130 -2.40 13.58 7.55
N LEU A 131 -3.18 12.55 7.87
CA LEU A 131 -2.72 11.18 8.08
C LEU A 131 -2.83 10.30 6.83
N THR A 132 -3.37 10.84 5.74
CA THR A 132 -3.62 10.10 4.50
C THR A 132 -2.96 10.77 3.30
N ALA A 133 -2.61 9.96 2.31
CA ALA A 133 -2.11 10.45 1.03
C ALA A 133 -2.48 9.46 -0.09
N ALA A 134 -2.59 9.97 -1.31
CA ALA A 134 -2.79 9.14 -2.49
C ALA A 134 -1.99 9.66 -3.68
N TRP A 135 -1.61 8.76 -4.60
CA TRP A 135 -0.93 9.10 -5.86
C TRP A 135 -1.40 8.23 -7.02
N GLY A 136 -1.50 8.84 -8.20
CA GLY A 136 -1.77 8.13 -9.46
C GLY A 136 -3.20 7.58 -9.63
N ASP A 137 -3.38 6.78 -10.69
CA ASP A 137 -4.62 6.09 -11.04
C ASP A 137 -4.31 4.73 -11.73
N PRO A 138 -4.67 3.58 -11.11
CA PRO A 138 -5.28 3.41 -9.80
C PRO A 138 -4.42 4.01 -8.68
N ALA A 139 -5.03 4.45 -7.59
CA ALA A 139 -4.31 5.16 -6.55
C ALA A 139 -3.42 4.23 -5.71
N ILE A 140 -2.16 4.61 -5.50
CA ILE A 140 -1.38 4.15 -4.35
C ILE A 140 -1.86 4.96 -3.15
N ALA A 141 -2.37 4.31 -2.11
CA ALA A 141 -2.94 4.99 -0.94
C ALA A 141 -2.09 4.73 0.30
N LEU A 142 -1.83 5.76 1.10
CA LEU A 142 -1.06 5.67 2.34
C LEU A 142 -1.89 6.15 3.52
N ARG A 143 -1.76 5.44 4.64
CA ARG A 143 -2.37 5.75 5.94
C ARG A 143 -1.31 5.66 7.03
N CYS A 144 -1.09 6.74 7.77
CA CYS A 144 -0.14 6.76 8.89
C CYS A 144 -0.85 6.67 10.23
N GLY A 145 -0.34 5.84 11.14
CA GLY A 145 -0.92 5.63 12.47
C GLY A 145 -2.05 4.61 12.44
N VAL A 146 -1.96 3.61 11.57
CA VAL A 146 -2.84 2.43 11.64
C VAL A 146 -2.48 1.58 12.87
N PRO A 147 -3.44 0.84 13.45
CA PRO A 147 -3.12 -0.14 14.49
C PRO A 147 -2.23 -1.26 13.94
N LEU A 148 -1.69 -2.10 14.83
CA LEU A 148 -1.05 -3.35 14.40
C LEU A 148 -2.05 -4.16 13.57
N PRO A 149 -1.75 -4.56 12.33
CA PRO A 149 -2.67 -5.36 11.53
C PRO A 149 -3.06 -6.63 12.26
N SER A 150 -4.36 -6.95 12.33
CA SER A 150 -4.83 -8.20 12.93
C SER A 150 -4.39 -9.45 12.18
N THR A 151 -3.92 -9.28 10.94
CA THR A 151 -3.39 -10.31 10.05
C THR A 151 -1.92 -10.62 10.31
N TYR A 152 -1.21 -9.74 11.03
CA TYR A 152 0.20 -9.94 11.35
C TYR A 152 0.36 -11.05 12.39
N ARG A 153 1.30 -11.97 12.14
CA ARG A 153 1.71 -12.99 13.10
C ARG A 153 3.16 -12.80 13.50
N MET A 154 3.47 -13.00 14.79
CA MET A 154 4.83 -12.82 15.31
C MET A 154 5.87 -13.76 14.68
N ASP A 155 5.45 -14.91 14.19
CA ASP A 155 6.28 -15.92 13.54
C ASP A 155 6.42 -15.73 12.02
N GLU A 156 5.78 -14.71 11.43
CA GLU A 156 5.84 -14.50 9.99
C GLU A 156 7.17 -13.90 9.55
N GLN A 157 7.57 -14.22 8.32
CA GLN A 157 8.68 -13.56 7.68
C GLN A 157 8.22 -12.23 7.07
N LEU A 158 8.74 -11.12 7.60
CA LEU A 158 8.53 -9.78 7.06
C LEU A 158 9.47 -9.51 5.89
N MET A 159 8.99 -8.78 4.90
CA MET A 159 9.86 -8.32 3.82
C MET A 159 10.69 -7.13 4.31
N GLU A 160 12.01 -7.25 4.22
CA GLU A 160 12.91 -6.16 4.60
C GLU A 160 13.31 -5.33 3.39
N VAL A 161 13.10 -4.01 3.46
CA VAL A 161 13.51 -3.04 2.43
C VAL A 161 14.20 -1.89 3.14
N ASN A 162 15.50 -1.71 2.88
CA ASN A 162 16.32 -0.66 3.51
C ASN A 162 16.21 -0.62 5.05
N GLY A 163 16.20 -1.80 5.70
CA GLY A 163 16.07 -1.92 7.16
C GLY A 163 14.67 -1.69 7.73
N LEU A 164 13.67 -1.39 6.89
CA LEU A 164 12.27 -1.40 7.30
C LEU A 164 11.66 -2.78 7.10
N LYS A 165 10.95 -3.26 8.12
CA LYS A 165 10.22 -4.53 8.09
C LYS A 165 8.78 -4.29 7.66
N TRP A 166 8.40 -4.85 6.52
CA TRP A 166 7.08 -4.68 5.90
C TRP A 166 6.26 -5.95 6.01
N HIS A 167 5.10 -5.84 6.65
CA HIS A 167 4.04 -6.85 6.63
C HIS A 167 3.25 -6.71 5.33
N GLY A 168 3.29 -7.73 4.48
CA GLY A 168 2.54 -7.79 3.24
C GLY A 168 1.25 -8.59 3.41
N TYR A 169 0.11 -8.02 3.00
CA TYR A 169 -1.19 -8.69 3.02
C TYR A 169 -1.96 -8.51 1.71
N PRO A 170 -2.64 -9.56 1.21
CA PRO A 170 -2.51 -10.98 1.59
C PRO A 170 -1.08 -11.51 1.41
N HIS A 171 -0.67 -12.56 2.13
CA HIS A 171 0.72 -13.02 2.13
C HIS A 171 1.23 -13.53 0.77
N ASP A 172 0.37 -14.15 -0.04
CA ASP A 172 0.73 -14.72 -1.34
C ASP A 172 0.90 -13.64 -2.42
N ARG A 173 0.03 -12.64 -2.41
CA ARG A 173 0.00 -11.53 -3.37
C ARG A 173 -0.30 -10.22 -2.66
N PRO A 174 0.69 -9.71 -1.91
CA PRO A 174 0.51 -8.53 -1.07
C PRO A 174 0.24 -7.29 -1.90
N ILE A 175 -0.90 -6.66 -1.60
CA ILE A 175 -1.29 -5.35 -2.12
C ILE A 175 -1.26 -4.28 -1.03
N THR A 176 -1.33 -4.68 0.25
CA THR A 176 -1.21 -3.80 1.39
C THR A 176 0.08 -4.10 2.12
N TRP A 177 0.87 -3.07 2.40
CA TRP A 177 2.17 -3.17 3.04
C TRP A 177 2.22 -2.27 4.25
N THR A 178 2.47 -2.83 5.43
CA THR A 178 2.53 -2.07 6.67
C THR A 178 3.92 -2.13 7.28
N VAL A 179 4.54 -0.97 7.52
CA VAL A 179 5.81 -0.89 8.25
C VAL A 179 5.57 -1.21 9.72
N LEU A 180 6.26 -2.23 10.22
CA LEU A 180 6.25 -2.63 11.63
C LEU A 180 7.54 -2.22 12.36
N GLY A 181 7.54 -2.35 13.69
CA GLY A 181 8.72 -2.03 14.52
C GLY A 181 9.04 -0.54 14.65
N ARG A 182 8.10 0.34 14.29
CA ARG A 182 8.21 1.80 14.39
C ARG A 182 7.21 2.34 15.40
N GLN A 183 7.47 3.52 15.96
CA GLN A 183 6.58 4.15 16.96
C GLN A 183 5.19 4.47 16.40
N ALA A 184 5.09 4.66 15.07
CA ALA A 184 3.83 4.72 14.33
C ALA A 184 3.90 3.76 13.13
N TYR A 185 2.83 3.01 12.87
CA TYR A 185 2.77 2.11 11.73
C TYR A 185 2.20 2.83 10.50
N VAL A 186 2.86 2.62 9.36
CA VAL A 186 2.48 3.23 8.08
C VAL A 186 2.08 2.13 7.13
N GLU A 187 0.83 2.18 6.69
CA GLU A 187 0.23 1.27 5.73
C GLU A 187 0.21 1.94 4.34
N VAL A 188 0.63 1.19 3.32
CA VAL A 188 0.49 1.57 1.92
C VAL A 188 -0.19 0.47 1.12
N THR A 189 -1.25 0.84 0.41
CA THR A 189 -1.91 -0.01 -0.59
C THR A 189 -1.32 0.30 -1.96
N ILE A 190 -0.73 -0.69 -2.59
CA ILE A 190 -0.08 -0.62 -3.89
C ILE A 190 -0.87 -1.51 -4.87
N PRO A 191 -1.63 -0.90 -5.80
CA PRO A 191 -2.34 -1.66 -6.83
C PRO A 191 -1.39 -2.56 -7.64
N PRO A 192 -1.84 -3.75 -8.10
CA PRO A 192 -1.01 -4.68 -8.87
C PRO A 192 -0.35 -4.09 -10.13
N LYS A 193 -0.93 -3.02 -10.70
CA LYS A 193 -0.36 -2.26 -11.83
C LYS A 193 1.08 -1.75 -11.54
N TYR A 194 1.40 -1.51 -10.28
CA TYR A 194 2.70 -0.99 -9.86
C TYR A 194 3.60 -2.08 -9.26
N ALA A 195 3.32 -3.35 -9.52
CA ALA A 195 4.21 -4.44 -9.15
C ALA A 195 5.48 -4.44 -10.03
N PRO A 196 6.65 -4.86 -9.49
CA PRO A 196 6.89 -5.21 -8.08
C PRO A 196 6.90 -3.98 -7.15
N PRO A 197 6.55 -4.14 -5.86
CA PRO A 197 6.32 -3.02 -4.93
C PRO A 197 7.61 -2.32 -4.47
N GLY A 198 8.77 -2.95 -4.68
CA GLY A 198 10.04 -2.58 -4.04
C GLY A 198 10.38 -1.10 -4.17
N ASP A 199 10.27 -0.54 -5.37
CA ASP A 199 10.58 0.86 -5.61
C ASP A 199 9.66 1.84 -4.85
N THR A 200 8.36 1.53 -4.80
CA THR A 200 7.38 2.32 -4.03
C THR A 200 7.70 2.25 -2.54
N LEU A 201 8.06 1.08 -2.04
CA LEU A 201 8.42 0.86 -0.63
C LEU A 201 9.76 1.53 -0.28
N ILE A 202 10.73 1.57 -1.19
CA ILE A 202 11.98 2.31 -1.02
C ILE A 202 11.69 3.80 -0.85
N GLU A 203 10.90 4.39 -1.75
CA GLU A 203 10.61 5.83 -1.75
C GLU A 203 9.80 6.27 -0.51
N ILE A 204 8.75 5.52 -0.15
CA ILE A 204 7.98 5.77 1.09
C ILE A 204 8.84 5.50 2.32
N GLY A 205 9.62 4.43 2.29
CA GLY A 205 10.45 3.99 3.40
C GLY A 205 11.52 5.00 3.81
N GLN A 206 12.01 5.81 2.87
CA GLN A 206 12.91 6.94 3.15
C GLN A 206 12.23 7.98 4.06
N ALA A 207 11.00 8.41 3.71
CA ALA A 207 10.24 9.35 4.53
C ALA A 207 9.91 8.76 5.92
N VAL A 208 9.49 7.49 5.96
CA VAL A 208 9.18 6.81 7.23
C VAL A 208 10.41 6.74 8.13
N SER A 209 11.56 6.36 7.59
CA SER A 209 12.79 6.20 8.38
C SER A 209 13.37 7.53 8.85
N ALA A 210 13.15 8.61 8.10
CA ALA A 210 13.59 9.95 8.47
C ALA A 210 12.73 10.56 9.59
N THR A 211 11.42 10.26 9.62
CA THR A 211 10.48 10.89 10.55
C THR A 211 10.13 10.02 11.76
N ILE A 212 9.90 8.72 11.56
CA ILE A 212 9.28 7.85 12.57
C ILE A 212 10.35 6.97 13.23
N PRO A 213 10.66 7.19 14.52
CA PRO A 213 11.68 6.40 15.22
C PRO A 213 11.34 4.91 15.29
N ALA A 214 12.37 4.07 15.38
CA ALA A 214 12.20 2.66 15.72
C ALA A 214 11.62 2.53 17.14
N LYS A 215 10.79 1.51 17.37
CA LYS A 215 10.43 1.13 18.74
C LYS A 215 11.66 0.58 19.44
N PRO A 216 11.86 0.91 20.74
CA PRO A 216 12.90 0.25 21.51
C PRO A 216 12.58 -1.24 21.64
N GLU A 217 13.60 -2.08 21.56
CA GLU A 217 13.53 -3.55 21.51
C GLU A 217 12.70 -4.18 22.66
N ASN A 218 12.52 -3.45 23.77
CA ASN A 218 11.84 -3.89 24.98
C ASN A 218 10.36 -3.43 25.11
N GLN A 219 9.74 -2.90 24.05
CA GLN A 219 8.33 -2.45 24.05
C GLN A 219 7.50 -3.04 22.90
N ILE A 220 7.75 -4.31 22.54
CA ILE A 220 7.00 -5.01 21.50
C ILE A 220 5.73 -5.62 22.08
#